data_AF-A0A0H3CDR4-F1
#
_entry.id   AF-A0A0H3CDR4-F1
#
_cell.length_a   1.000
_cell.length_b   1.000
_cell.length_c   1.000
_cell.angle_alpha   90.00
_cell.angle_beta   90.00
_cell.angle_gamma   90.00
#
_symmetry.space_group_name_H-M   'P 1'
#
loop_
_entity.id
_entity.type
_entity.pdbx_description
1 polymer ?
#
loop_
_entity_poly.entity_id
_entity_poly.type
_entity_poly.pdbx_seq_one_letter_code
_entity_poly.pdbx_strand_id
1 'polypeptide(L)' 'MPDPVPVVLLGRLAVDVSTQGNNFGKWLLNDAVMRVSNLADQVGIKAIMVHAIDERAKAFYEYFGFVQSPVAANTLFYKI' A
#
# COMPACT_ATOMS: atom_id res chain seq x y z
N MET A 1 21.40 -4.25 2.87
CA MET A 1 20.06 -3.68 3.09
C MET A 1 19.94 -3.38 4.57
N PRO A 2 19.36 -2.25 5.01
CA PRO A 2 19.27 -1.95 6.43
C PRO A 2 18.40 -3.00 7.15
N ASP A 3 18.71 -3.24 8.42
CA ASP A 3 17.90 -4.05 9.31
C ASP A 3 17.44 -3.15 10.48
N PRO A 4 16.14 -2.82 10.57
CA PRO A 4 15.04 -3.27 9.73
C PRO A 4 15.02 -2.64 8.33
N VAL A 5 14.35 -3.31 7.38
CA VAL A 5 14.15 -2.77 6.02
C VAL A 5 13.29 -1.50 6.11
N PRO A 6 13.73 -0.36 5.52
CA PRO A 6 12.98 0.89 5.61
C PRO A 6 11.75 0.85 4.71
N VAL A 7 10.58 1.07 5.30
CA VAL A 7 9.28 1.06 4.61
C VAL A 7 8.44 2.26 5.02
N VAL A 8 7.51 2.66 4.15
CA VAL A 8 6.45 3.60 4.50
C VAL A 8 5.16 2.82 4.77
N LEU A 9 4.53 3.04 5.92
CA LEU A 9 3.22 2.46 6.21
C LEU A 9 2.11 3.31 5.59
N LEU A 10 1.35 2.76 4.65
CA LEU A 10 0.06 3.34 4.27
C LEU A 10 -0.96 2.95 5.35
N GLY A 11 -1.08 3.82 6.36
CA GLY A 11 -1.82 3.51 7.58
C GLY A 11 -3.33 3.37 7.38
N ARG A 12 -3.92 4.16 6.47
CA ARG A 12 -5.36 4.14 6.17
C ARG A 12 -5.62 4.51 4.71
N LEU A 13 -6.62 3.86 4.14
CA LEU A 13 -7.21 4.19 2.85
C LEU A 13 -8.70 3.87 2.92
N ALA A 14 -9.55 4.85 2.64
CA ALA A 14 -10.99 4.71 2.69
C ALA A 14 -11.66 5.60 1.65
N VAL A 15 -12.86 5.21 1.24
CA VAL A 15 -13.74 5.94 0.32
C VAL A 15 -15.15 5.91 0.92
N ASP A 16 -15.85 7.04 0.83
CA ASP A 16 -17.23 7.12 1.31
C ASP A 16 -18.14 6.12 0.59
N VAL A 17 -19.07 5.50 1.34
CA VAL A 17 -19.96 4.44 0.82
C VAL A 17 -20.75 4.90 -0.40
N SER A 18 -21.20 6.16 -0.45
CA SER A 18 -21.95 6.71 -1.58
C SER A 18 -21.13 6.82 -2.88
N THR A 19 -19.81 6.73 -2.78
CA THR A 19 -18.88 6.92 -3.90
C THR A 19 -18.10 5.66 -4.27
N GLN A 20 -18.29 4.55 -3.55
CA GLN A 20 -17.66 3.27 -3.86
C GLN A 20 -18.05 2.78 -5.27
N GLY A 21 -17.16 2.02 -5.91
CA GLY A 21 -17.33 1.56 -7.30
C GLY A 21 -16.92 2.60 -8.37
N ASN A 22 -16.71 3.87 -8.01
CA ASN A 22 -16.32 4.93 -8.95
C ASN A 22 -14.79 5.13 -9.05
N ASN A 23 -13.99 4.10 -8.80
CA ASN A 23 -12.52 4.12 -8.88
C ASN A 23 -11.78 5.07 -7.93
N PHE A 24 -12.43 5.82 -7.04
CA PHE A 24 -11.73 6.72 -6.10
C PHE A 24 -10.64 6.02 -5.27
N GLY A 25 -10.88 4.78 -4.83
CA GLY A 25 -9.88 4.01 -4.07
C GLY A 25 -8.60 3.77 -4.86
N LYS A 26 -8.72 3.46 -6.16
CA LYS A 26 -7.58 3.32 -7.08
C LYS A 26 -6.82 4.64 -7.21
N TRP A 27 -7.53 5.75 -7.36
CA TRP A 27 -6.92 7.07 -7.57
C TRP A 27 -6.17 7.53 -6.32
N LEU A 28 -6.78 7.35 -5.15
CA LEU A 28 -6.14 7.62 -3.85
C LEU A 28 -4.92 6.75 -3.62
N LEU A 29 -5.00 5.44 -3.93
CA LEU A 29 -3.85 4.53 -3.84
C LEU A 29 -2.72 4.95 -4.78
N ASN A 30 -3.04 5.27 -6.04
CA ASN A 30 -2.05 5.72 -7.02
C ASN A 30 -1.34 6.99 -6.56
N ASP A 31 -2.08 7.95 -6.03
CA ASP A 31 -1.51 9.18 -5.49
C ASP A 31 -0.59 8.90 -4.28
N ALA A 32 -1.01 8.03 -3.36
CA ALA A 32 -0.15 7.60 -2.25
C ALA A 32 1.15 6.93 -2.73
N VAL A 33 1.09 6.06 -3.74
CA VAL A 33 2.27 5.43 -4.34
C VAL A 33 3.19 6.49 -4.95
N MET A 34 2.65 7.39 -5.77
CA MET A 34 3.44 8.45 -6.41
C MET A 34 4.14 9.36 -5.40
N ARG A 35 3.45 9.74 -4.31
CA ARG A 35 4.06 10.53 -3.22
C ARG A 35 5.23 9.81 -2.57
N VAL A 36 5.12 8.51 -2.32
CA VAL A 36 6.19 7.72 -1.71
C VAL A 36 7.34 7.47 -2.67
N SER A 37 7.06 7.19 -3.95
CA SER A 37 8.09 7.04 -4.98
C SER A 37 8.94 8.30 -5.11
N ASN A 38 8.32 9.48 -5.17
CA ASN A 38 9.04 10.75 -5.22
C ASN A 38 9.90 10.99 -3.97
N LEU A 39 9.44 10.54 -2.79
CA LEU A 39 10.21 10.64 -1.55
C LEU A 39 11.38 9.65 -1.51
N ALA A 40 11.24 8.49 -2.15
CA ALA A 40 12.26 7.43 -2.16
C ALA A 40 13.55 7.84 -2.87
N ASP A 41 13.49 8.82 -3.77
CA ASP A 41 14.68 9.41 -4.41
C ASP A 41 15.54 10.25 -3.43
N GLN A 42 14.94 10.71 -2.32
CA GLN A 42 15.58 11.57 -1.33
C GLN A 42 15.89 10.85 -0.01
N VAL A 43 15.07 9.85 0.33
CA VAL A 43 15.15 9.09 1.58
C VAL A 43 15.12 7.61 1.24
N GLY A 44 16.02 6.82 1.84
CA GLY A 44 16.09 5.37 1.59
C GLY A 44 14.80 4.65 2.00
N ILE A 45 13.87 4.46 1.06
CA ILE A 45 12.60 3.75 1.23
C ILE A 45 12.60 2.57 0.26
N LYS A 46 12.29 1.37 0.75
CA LYS A 46 12.24 0.18 -0.11
C LYS A 46 10.85 -0.16 -0.63
N ALA A 47 9.86 0.04 0.21
CA ALA A 47 8.51 -0.44 -0.05
C ALA A 47 7.47 0.37 0.71
N ILE A 48 6.24 0.31 0.23
CA ILE A 48 5.05 0.66 1.00
C ILE A 48 4.53 -0.61 1.66
N MET A 49 4.26 -0.55 2.96
CA MET A 49 3.61 -1.60 3.73
C MET A 49 2.16 -1.23 4.01
N VAL A 50 1.27 -2.22 3.98
CA VAL A 50 -0.14 -2.09 4.43
C VAL A 50 -0.48 -3.23 5.37
N HIS A 51 -1.42 -2.97 6.28
CA HIS A 51 -2.14 -4.02 7.00
C HIS A 51 -3.59 -4.01 6.50
N ALA A 52 -3.95 -5.00 5.70
CA ALA A 52 -5.31 -5.14 5.18
C ALA A 52 -6.28 -5.45 6.34
N ILE A 53 -7.40 -4.73 6.38
CA ILE A 53 -8.41 -4.90 7.44
C ILE A 53 -9.27 -6.16 7.24
N ASP A 54 -9.42 -6.61 6.00
CA ASP A 54 -10.16 -7.81 5.62
C ASP A 54 -9.66 -8.38 4.27
N GLU A 55 -10.21 -9.53 3.87
CA GLU A 55 -9.87 -10.20 2.61
C GLU A 55 -10.22 -9.38 1.36
N ARG A 56 -11.24 -8.51 1.42
CA ARG A 56 -11.60 -7.66 0.28
C ARG A 56 -10.55 -6.57 0.09
N ALA A 57 -10.09 -5.95 1.17
CA ALA A 57 -9.00 -4.98 1.15
C ALA A 57 -7.69 -5.64 0.71
N LYS A 58 -7.41 -6.85 1.18
CA LYS A 58 -6.25 -7.63 0.74
C LYS A 58 -6.27 -7.86 -0.77
N ALA A 59 -7.37 -8.39 -1.31
CA ALA A 59 -7.53 -8.62 -2.75
C ALA A 59 -7.43 -7.32 -3.57
N PHE A 60 -7.94 -6.21 -3.03
CA PHE A 60 -7.78 -4.88 -3.63
C PHE A 60 -6.29 -4.49 -3.75
N TYR A 61 -5.50 -4.64 -2.68
CA TYR A 61 -4.06 -4.34 -2.74
C TYR A 61 -3.29 -5.29 -3.65
N GLU A 62 -3.59 -6.60 -3.60
CA GLU A 62 -2.96 -7.61 -4.49
C GLU A 62 -3.23 -7.31 -5.97
N TYR A 63 -4.45 -6.88 -6.30
CA TYR A 63 -4.80 -6.45 -7.66
C TYR A 63 -3.92 -5.30 -8.16
N PHE A 64 -3.47 -4.41 -7.27
CA PHE A 64 -2.56 -3.31 -7.60
C PHE A 64 -1.07 -3.66 -7.45
N GLY A 65 -0.74 -4.95 -7.28
CA GLY A 65 0.65 -5.43 -7.26
C GLY A 65 1.32 -5.42 -5.90
N PHE A 66 0.57 -5.24 -4.81
CA PHE A 66 1.08 -5.56 -3.48
C PHE A 66 1.27 -7.08 -3.34
N VAL A 67 2.33 -7.50 -2.66
CA VAL A 67 2.65 -8.91 -2.43
C VAL A 67 2.48 -9.22 -0.94
N GLN A 68 1.78 -10.31 -0.64
CA GLN A 68 1.56 -10.78 0.72
C GLN A 68 2.88 -11.17 1.42
N SER A 69 2.98 -10.83 2.70
CA SER A 69 4.07 -11.28 3.57
C SER A 69 4.03 -12.79 3.79
N PRO A 70 5.17 -13.50 3.75
CA PRO A 70 5.21 -14.94 4.03
C PRO A 70 4.95 -15.28 5.51
N VAL A 71 5.04 -14.29 6.42
CA VAL A 71 4.92 -14.50 7.87
C VAL A 71 3.70 -13.83 8.51
N ALA A 72 3.01 -12.94 7.79
CA ALA A 72 1.86 -12.21 8.31
C ALA A 72 0.78 -12.05 7.23
N ALA A 73 -0.30 -12.82 7.34
CA ALA A 73 -1.26 -12.99 6.25
C ALA A 73 -1.93 -11.68 5.79
N ASN A 74 -2.14 -10.73 6.70
CA ASN A 74 -2.79 -9.45 6.41
C ASN A 74 -1.79 -8.32 6.10
N THR A 75 -0.49 -8.61 6.08
CA THR A 75 0.54 -7.62 5.76
C THR A 75 0.97 -7.79 4.31
N LEU A 76 0.96 -6.70 3.55
CA LEU A 76 1.39 -6.71 2.16
C LEU A 76 2.37 -5.58 1.90
N PHE A 77 3.19 -5.78 0.86
CA PHE A 77 4.23 -4.84 0.46
C PHE A 77 4.14 -4.49 -1.03
N TYR A 78 4.25 -3.22 -1.34
CA TYR A 78 4.46 -2.72 -2.69
C TYR A 78 5.89 -2.23 -2.83
N LYS A 79 6.64 -2.83 -3.76
CA LYS A 79 8.02 -2.46 -4.00
C LYS A 79 8.09 -1.09 -4.68
N ILE A 80 8.87 -0.18 -4.08
CA ILE A 80 9.27 1.10 -4.69
C ILE A 80 10.55 0.89 -5.51
#